data_AF-A0A329ZJZ7-F1
#
_entry.id   AF-A0A329ZJZ7-F1
#
_cell.length_a   1.000
_cell.length_b   1.000
_cell.length_c   1.000
_cell.angle_alpha   90.00
_cell.angle_beta   90.00
_cell.angle_gamma   90.00
#
_symmetry.space_group_name_H-M   'P 1'
#
loop_
_entity.id
_entity.type
_entity.pdbx_description
1 polymer ?
#
loop_
_entity_poly.entity_id
_entity_poly.type
_entity_poly.pdbx_seq_one_letter_code
_entity_poly.pdbx_strand_id
1 'polypeptide(L)'
;MKCILCHSANTHLLETIPKENLNHLYHKSLRINTSSLIKNDLRYLHCKDCDLRFFIDTQDKVPTGDGAFYNSLNQLQWYYFSYKHEYDYVRDFITQDSSFQNPRILEVGCGKAAFAKYLPENAQYVGLELSTQAKQMAQSQGIHIENITIEEFAKTHQDEFDISCSFQVLEHVSNPYEFLRAQIACLKSDKTIGGGGKSY
;
A
#
# COMPACT_ATOMS: atom_id res chain seq x y z
N MET A 1 -4.05 16.87 -15.96
CA MET A 1 -4.42 16.02 -14.82
C MET A 1 -4.05 16.73 -13.52
N LYS A 2 -4.73 16.48 -12.39
CA LYS A 2 -4.23 16.84 -11.07
C LYS A 2 -3.33 15.73 -10.53
N CYS A 3 -2.38 16.05 -9.65
CA CYS A 3 -1.60 15.03 -8.95
C CYS A 3 -2.51 14.11 -8.13
N ILE A 4 -2.28 12.79 -8.22
CA ILE A 4 -3.07 11.77 -7.52
C ILE A 4 -2.85 11.74 -5.99
N LEU A 5 -1.86 12.49 -5.50
CA LEU A 5 -1.54 12.60 -4.08
C LEU A 5 -1.88 13.98 -3.54
N CYS A 6 -1.23 15.05 -4.02
CA CYS A 6 -1.43 16.39 -3.46
C CYS A 6 -2.51 17.22 -4.16
N HIS A 7 -3.16 16.68 -5.19
CA HIS A 7 -4.19 17.35 -6.00
C HIS A 7 -3.77 18.65 -6.71
N SER A 8 -2.47 19.00 -6.68
CA SER A 8 -1.94 20.13 -7.44
C SER A 8 -2.16 19.96 -8.95
N ALA A 9 -2.37 21.08 -9.64
CA ALA A 9 -2.41 21.14 -11.09
C ALA A 9 -1.01 21.25 -11.74
N ASN A 10 0.05 21.42 -10.96
CA ASN A 10 1.44 21.57 -11.44
C ASN A 10 2.08 20.22 -11.79
N THR A 11 1.44 19.50 -12.72
CA THR A 11 1.91 18.20 -13.21
C THR A 11 2.38 18.29 -14.65
N HIS A 12 3.55 17.70 -14.93
CA HIS A 12 4.19 17.73 -16.23
C HIS A 12 4.27 16.31 -16.80
N LEU A 13 3.93 16.15 -18.07
CA LEU A 13 4.15 14.90 -18.80
C LEU A 13 5.65 14.73 -19.06
N LEU A 14 6.22 13.60 -18.65
CA LEU A 14 7.62 13.26 -18.89
C LEU A 14 7.76 12.35 -20.11
N GLU A 15 6.90 11.35 -20.23
CA GLU A 15 7.00 10.33 -21.28
C GLU A 15 5.61 9.74 -21.58
N THR A 16 5.40 9.32 -22.83
CA THR A 16 4.28 8.47 -23.22
C THR A 16 4.83 7.12 -23.67
N ILE A 17 4.34 6.04 -23.05
CA ILE A 17 4.76 4.67 -23.27
C ILE A 17 3.66 3.95 -24.07
N PRO A 18 3.95 3.50 -25.30
CA PRO A 18 2.99 2.75 -26.11
C PRO A 18 2.57 1.45 -25.44
N LYS A 19 1.26 1.16 -25.43
CA LYS A 19 0.74 -0.09 -24.86
C LYS A 19 1.29 -1.33 -25.56
N GLU A 20 1.55 -1.25 -26.87
CA GLU A 20 2.11 -2.34 -27.66
C GLU A 20 3.48 -2.75 -27.14
N ASN A 21 4.30 -1.78 -26.71
CA ASN A 21 5.62 -2.05 -26.13
C ASN A 21 5.48 -2.80 -24.80
N LEU A 22 4.57 -2.36 -23.93
CA LEU A 22 4.31 -3.03 -22.65
C LEU A 22 3.80 -4.46 -22.86
N ASN A 23 2.77 -4.62 -23.70
CA ASN A 23 2.21 -5.93 -24.04
C ASN A 23 3.27 -6.87 -24.65
N HIS A 24 4.12 -6.35 -25.54
CA HIS A 24 5.22 -7.11 -26.13
C HIS A 24 6.26 -7.53 -25.08
N LEU A 25 6.69 -6.61 -24.21
CA LEU A 25 7.71 -6.87 -23.19
C LEU A 25 7.23 -7.89 -22.14
N TYR A 26 6.00 -7.76 -21.65
CA TYR A 26 5.42 -8.73 -20.71
C TYR A 26 5.30 -10.13 -21.34
N HIS A 27 4.82 -10.21 -22.58
CA HIS A 27 4.71 -11.49 -23.27
C HIS A 27 6.09 -12.11 -23.54
N LYS A 28 7.06 -11.32 -24.01
CA LYS A 28 8.41 -11.79 -24.34
C LYS A 28 9.20 -12.24 -23.11
N SER A 29 9.17 -11.45 -22.04
CA SER A 29 10.01 -11.67 -20.86
C SER A 29 9.36 -12.61 -19.84
N LEU A 30 8.05 -12.54 -19.66
CA LEU A 30 7.34 -13.24 -18.58
C LEU A 30 6.31 -14.25 -19.09
N ARG A 31 6.05 -14.31 -20.41
CA ARG A 31 4.97 -15.13 -21.01
C ARG A 31 3.57 -14.77 -20.47
N ILE A 32 3.39 -13.53 -20.00
CA ILE A 32 2.11 -13.02 -19.48
C ILE A 32 1.45 -12.16 -20.57
N ASN A 33 0.16 -12.38 -20.80
CA ASN A 33 -0.64 -11.56 -21.70
C ASN A 33 -1.35 -10.44 -20.92
N THR A 34 -0.95 -9.20 -21.14
CA THR A 34 -1.53 -8.00 -20.48
C THR A 34 -2.52 -7.24 -21.35
N SER A 35 -2.87 -7.74 -22.54
CA SER A 35 -3.65 -6.97 -23.53
C SER A 35 -5.08 -6.64 -23.08
N SER A 36 -5.66 -7.45 -22.19
CA SER A 36 -6.96 -7.18 -21.56
C SER A 36 -6.88 -6.08 -20.49
N LEU A 37 -5.71 -5.86 -19.92
CA LEU A 37 -5.44 -4.91 -18.85
C LEU A 37 -4.95 -3.56 -19.41
N ILE A 38 -3.91 -3.60 -20.25
CA ILE A 38 -3.26 -2.43 -20.83
C ILE A 38 -3.87 -2.14 -22.20
N LYS A 39 -5.01 -1.45 -22.19
CA LYS A 39 -5.78 -1.09 -23.39
C LYS A 39 -5.37 0.22 -24.05
N ASN A 40 -4.67 1.06 -23.28
CA ASN A 40 -4.34 2.44 -23.59
C ASN A 40 -2.84 2.66 -23.35
N ASP A 41 -2.26 3.63 -24.06
CA ASP A 41 -0.89 4.08 -23.78
C ASP A 41 -0.82 4.66 -22.36
N LEU A 42 0.34 4.50 -21.74
CA LEU A 42 0.61 5.08 -20.43
C LEU A 42 1.33 6.41 -20.58
N ARG A 43 0.99 7.35 -19.72
CA ARG A 43 1.65 8.64 -19.56
C ARG A 43 2.34 8.65 -18.22
N TYR A 44 3.62 8.96 -18.22
CA TYR A 44 4.43 9.14 -17.02
C TYR A 44 4.49 10.63 -16.67
N LEU A 45 4.04 11.01 -15.48
CA LEU A 45 3.94 12.40 -15.05
C LEU A 45 4.79 12.68 -13.82
N HIS A 46 5.14 13.95 -13.64
CA HIS A 46 5.82 14.48 -12.46
C HIS A 46 5.06 15.68 -11.89
N CYS A 47 4.68 15.62 -10.62
CA CYS A 47 4.17 16.77 -9.88
C CYS A 47 5.33 17.59 -9.34
N LYS A 48 5.38 18.89 -9.65
CA LYS A 48 6.44 19.78 -9.17
C LYS A 48 6.23 20.31 -7.75
N ASP A 49 5.04 20.13 -7.18
CA ASP A 49 4.73 20.63 -5.84
C ASP A 49 5.03 19.60 -4.74
N CYS A 50 4.78 18.30 -4.99
CA CYS A 50 5.09 17.22 -4.03
C CYS A 50 6.13 16.20 -4.51
N ASP A 51 6.77 16.48 -5.66
CA ASP A 51 7.76 15.62 -6.33
C ASP A 51 7.29 14.22 -6.77
N LEU A 52 6.02 13.86 -6.55
CA LEU A 52 5.49 12.54 -6.93
C LEU A 52 5.58 12.33 -8.46
N ARG A 53 6.09 11.16 -8.84
CA ARG A 53 6.06 10.65 -10.22
C ARG A 53 5.11 9.47 -10.31
N PHE A 54 4.23 9.47 -11.30
CA PHE A 54 3.14 8.50 -11.38
C PHE A 54 2.71 8.24 -12.82
N PHE A 55 2.03 7.12 -13.04
CA PHE A 55 1.49 6.73 -14.33
C PHE A 55 -0.02 6.92 -14.38
N ILE A 56 -0.53 7.36 -15.52
CA ILE A 56 -1.96 7.32 -15.87
C ILE A 56 -2.09 6.80 -17.30
N ASP A 57 -3.21 6.23 -17.67
CA ASP A 57 -3.51 5.93 -19.06
C ASP A 57 -3.94 7.19 -19.83
N THR A 58 -4.13 7.09 -21.14
CA THR A 58 -4.64 8.20 -21.98
C THR A 58 -6.08 8.64 -21.65
N GLN A 59 -6.78 7.92 -20.77
CA GLN A 59 -8.10 8.27 -20.25
C GLN A 59 -8.04 8.81 -18.82
N ASP A 60 -6.87 9.26 -18.37
CA ASP A 60 -6.64 9.89 -17.06
C ASP A 60 -6.88 8.94 -15.86
N LYS A 61 -6.80 7.62 -16.06
CA LYS A 61 -6.94 6.60 -14.99
C LYS A 61 -5.60 6.07 -14.54
N VAL A 62 -5.41 5.87 -13.24
CA VAL A 62 -4.25 5.15 -12.71
C VAL A 62 -4.33 3.68 -13.13
N PRO A 63 -3.33 3.14 -13.84
CA PRO A 63 -3.34 1.74 -14.24
C PRO A 63 -3.12 0.85 -13.02
N THR A 64 -4.07 -0.02 -12.71
CA THR A 64 -3.97 -1.01 -11.64
C THR A 64 -4.07 -2.42 -12.23
N GLY A 65 -3.37 -3.39 -11.63
CA GLY A 65 -3.53 -4.80 -11.96
C GLY A 65 -4.89 -5.36 -11.52
N ASP A 66 -5.34 -6.42 -12.18
CA ASP A 66 -6.49 -7.23 -11.73
C ASP A 66 -6.01 -8.55 -11.08
N GLY A 67 -6.95 -9.33 -10.52
CA GLY A 67 -6.62 -10.60 -9.88
C GLY A 67 -5.95 -11.60 -10.81
N ALA A 68 -6.31 -11.62 -12.11
CA ALA A 68 -5.71 -12.53 -13.08
C ALA A 68 -4.25 -12.18 -13.37
N PHE A 69 -3.95 -10.89 -13.49
CA PHE A 69 -2.61 -10.36 -13.64
C PHE A 69 -1.72 -10.73 -12.45
N TYR A 70 -2.17 -10.45 -11.22
CA TYR A 70 -1.39 -10.77 -10.02
C TYR A 70 -1.23 -12.29 -9.83
N ASN A 71 -2.26 -13.10 -10.14
CA ASN A 71 -2.14 -14.55 -10.11
C ASN A 71 -1.09 -15.08 -11.10
N SER A 72 -0.94 -14.43 -12.25
CA SER A 72 0.10 -14.79 -13.23
C SER A 72 1.50 -14.47 -12.70
N LEU A 73 1.66 -13.33 -12.01
CA LEU A 73 2.93 -12.95 -11.39
C LEU A 73 3.29 -13.85 -10.20
N ASN A 74 2.32 -14.30 -9.42
CA ASN A 74 2.52 -15.22 -8.29
C ASN A 74 3.19 -16.55 -8.67
N GLN A 75 3.11 -16.95 -9.94
CA GLN A 75 3.77 -18.16 -10.46
C GLN A 75 5.30 -17.98 -10.60
N LEU A 76 5.80 -16.75 -10.57
CA LEU A 76 7.22 -16.45 -10.71
C LEU A 76 7.92 -16.67 -9.36
N GLN A 77 9.02 -17.43 -9.36
CA GLN A 77 9.72 -17.84 -8.12
C GLN A 77 10.19 -16.67 -7.24
N TRP A 78 10.41 -15.50 -7.84
CA TRP A 78 10.90 -14.31 -7.15
C TRP A 78 9.80 -13.32 -6.74
N TYR A 79 8.52 -13.59 -7.06
CA TYR A 79 7.47 -12.59 -6.87
C TYR A 79 7.06 -12.40 -5.40
N TYR A 80 7.00 -13.48 -4.63
CA TYR A 80 6.71 -13.42 -3.20
C TYR A 80 7.91 -13.80 -2.34
N PHE A 81 8.54 -12.80 -1.76
CA PHE A 81 9.47 -13.02 -0.65
C PHE A 81 8.69 -13.15 0.66
N SER A 82 8.99 -14.20 1.42
CA SER A 82 8.43 -14.41 2.77
C SER A 82 9.01 -13.47 3.82
N TYR A 83 10.12 -12.83 3.51
CA TYR A 83 10.83 -11.88 4.36
C TYR A 83 11.06 -10.59 3.57
N LYS A 84 10.89 -9.46 4.25
CA LYS A 84 11.17 -8.12 3.76
C LYS A 84 12.04 -7.44 4.80
N HIS A 85 13.08 -6.73 4.37
CA HIS A 85 13.99 -6.04 5.29
C HIS A 85 13.26 -4.97 6.12
N GLU A 86 12.20 -4.41 5.55
CA GLU A 86 11.28 -3.47 6.16
C GLU A 86 10.62 -4.02 7.44
N TYR A 87 10.50 -5.35 7.59
CA TYR A 87 9.97 -5.98 8.80
C TYR A 87 10.91 -5.78 9.99
N ASP A 88 12.22 -5.92 9.77
CA ASP A 88 13.21 -5.68 10.83
C ASP A 88 13.23 -4.21 11.22
N TYR A 89 13.12 -3.29 10.25
CA TYR A 89 13.06 -1.86 10.53
C TYR A 89 11.90 -1.51 11.48
N VAL A 90 10.68 -2.01 11.21
CA VAL A 90 9.53 -1.71 12.06
C VAL A 90 9.64 -2.39 13.42
N ARG A 91 10.13 -3.64 13.50
CA ARG A 91 10.40 -4.29 14.79
C ARG A 91 11.40 -3.48 15.62
N ASP A 92 12.49 -3.05 15.00
CA ASP A 92 13.55 -2.31 15.68
C ASP A 92 13.04 -0.92 16.12
N PHE A 93 12.25 -0.24 15.28
CA PHE A 93 11.56 1.00 15.62
C PHE A 93 10.67 0.84 16.87
N ILE A 94 9.89 -0.25 16.94
CA ILE A 94 9.03 -0.54 18.10
C ILE A 94 9.84 -0.84 19.35
N THR A 95 10.85 -1.70 19.23
CA THR A 95 11.61 -2.23 20.38
C THR A 95 12.62 -1.24 20.96
N GLN A 96 13.09 -0.29 20.16
CA GLN A 96 14.01 0.75 20.61
C GLN A 96 13.30 1.91 21.32
N ASP A 97 12.02 2.13 21.05
CA ASP A 97 11.23 3.16 21.70
C ASP A 97 10.41 2.61 22.87
N SER A 98 10.87 2.90 24.08
CA SER A 98 10.22 2.50 25.32
C SER A 98 8.80 3.03 25.51
N SER A 99 8.34 4.01 24.71
CA SER A 99 6.94 4.47 24.78
C SER A 99 5.95 3.44 24.24
N PHE A 100 6.37 2.52 23.36
CA PHE A 100 5.52 1.46 22.83
C PHE A 100 5.37 0.30 23.83
N GLN A 101 4.47 0.47 24.78
CA GLN A 101 4.04 -0.62 25.67
C GLN A 101 2.79 -1.31 25.09
N ASN A 102 2.94 -2.56 24.65
CA ASN A 102 1.88 -3.37 24.04
C ASN A 102 1.21 -2.67 22.83
N PRO A 103 2.00 -2.26 21.82
CA PRO A 103 1.49 -1.41 20.74
C PRO A 103 0.43 -2.11 19.90
N ARG A 104 -0.60 -1.35 19.49
CA ARG A 104 -1.58 -1.76 18.48
C ARG A 104 -1.09 -1.39 17.09
N ILE A 105 -0.99 -2.38 16.21
CA ILE A 105 -0.35 -2.26 14.90
C ILE A 105 -1.36 -2.64 13.82
N LEU A 106 -1.55 -1.73 12.87
CA LEU A 106 -2.35 -1.92 11.66
C LEU A 106 -1.42 -2.14 10.46
N GLU A 107 -1.55 -3.27 9.78
CA GLU A 107 -0.90 -3.52 8.49
C GLU A 107 -1.94 -3.51 7.35
N VAL A 108 -1.83 -2.61 6.39
CA VAL A 108 -2.72 -2.53 5.22
C VAL A 108 -2.06 -3.21 4.02
N GLY A 109 -2.78 -4.14 3.38
CA GLY A 109 -2.24 -5.01 2.33
C GLY A 109 -1.31 -6.09 2.89
N CYS A 110 -1.72 -6.69 4.01
CA CYS A 110 -0.89 -7.60 4.80
C CYS A 110 -0.66 -8.99 4.17
N GLY A 111 -1.35 -9.32 3.07
CA GLY A 111 -1.30 -10.64 2.47
C GLY A 111 -1.59 -11.73 3.51
N LYS A 112 -0.67 -12.69 3.66
CA LYS A 112 -0.77 -13.78 4.65
C LYS A 112 -0.31 -13.41 6.07
N ALA A 113 -0.19 -12.11 6.36
CA ALA A 113 0.29 -11.55 7.62
C ALA A 113 1.67 -12.09 8.06
N ALA A 114 2.62 -12.16 7.12
CA ALA A 114 3.97 -12.64 7.43
C ALA A 114 4.69 -11.73 8.44
N PHE A 115 4.45 -10.42 8.37
CA PHE A 115 5.01 -9.41 9.25
C PHE A 115 4.62 -9.63 10.72
N ALA A 116 3.42 -10.14 11.00
CA ALA A 116 2.94 -10.37 12.36
C ALA A 116 3.89 -11.25 13.20
N LYS A 117 4.67 -12.14 12.55
CA LYS A 117 5.65 -13.01 13.22
C LYS A 117 6.95 -12.32 13.62
N TYR A 118 7.20 -11.12 13.11
CA TYR A 118 8.38 -10.32 13.40
C TYR A 118 8.12 -9.30 14.51
N LEU A 119 6.86 -9.14 14.91
CA LEU A 119 6.46 -8.24 15.96
C LEU A 119 6.83 -8.79 17.35
N PRO A 120 7.10 -7.91 18.33
CA PRO A 120 7.23 -8.32 19.73
C PRO A 120 5.98 -9.10 20.20
N GLU A 121 6.17 -10.08 21.09
CA GLU A 121 5.08 -10.95 21.57
C GLU A 121 3.92 -10.19 22.20
N ASN A 122 4.18 -9.00 22.75
CA ASN A 122 3.18 -8.16 23.40
C ASN A 122 2.44 -7.21 22.44
N ALA A 123 2.80 -7.17 21.16
CA ALA A 123 2.14 -6.33 20.17
C ALA A 123 0.77 -6.91 19.78
N GLN A 124 -0.22 -6.03 19.62
CA GLN A 124 -1.55 -6.38 19.13
C GLN A 124 -1.63 -6.08 17.64
N TYR A 125 -1.74 -7.13 16.82
CA TYR A 125 -1.71 -7.02 15.36
C TYR A 125 -3.11 -7.10 14.74
N VAL A 126 -3.40 -6.19 13.81
CA VAL A 126 -4.55 -6.24 12.90
C VAL A 126 -4.06 -6.07 11.46
N GLY A 127 -4.40 -7.01 10.59
CA GLY A 127 -4.09 -6.93 9.17
C GLY A 127 -5.34 -6.68 8.32
N LEU A 128 -5.23 -5.84 7.29
CA LEU A 128 -6.25 -5.67 6.25
C LEU A 128 -5.73 -6.24 4.93
N GLU A 129 -6.53 -7.05 4.25
CA GLU A 129 -6.18 -7.67 2.98
C GLU A 129 -7.44 -8.05 2.22
N LEU A 130 -7.59 -7.72 0.94
CA LEU A 130 -8.82 -8.01 0.19
C LEU A 130 -8.91 -9.47 -0.27
N SER A 131 -7.79 -10.19 -0.34
CA SER A 131 -7.75 -11.61 -0.72
C SER A 131 -8.36 -12.51 0.36
N THR A 132 -9.49 -13.15 0.04
CA THR A 132 -10.10 -14.18 0.90
C THR A 132 -9.16 -15.37 1.13
N GLN A 133 -8.36 -15.74 0.13
CA GLN A 133 -7.38 -16.82 0.26
C GLN A 133 -6.30 -16.47 1.28
N ALA A 134 -5.79 -15.24 1.23
CA ALA A 134 -4.78 -14.77 2.19
C ALA A 134 -5.32 -14.77 3.62
N LYS A 135 -6.61 -14.40 3.80
CA LYS A 135 -7.30 -14.50 5.10
C LYS A 135 -7.38 -15.92 5.62
N GLN A 136 -7.73 -16.89 4.78
CA GLN A 136 -7.76 -18.30 5.17
C GLN A 136 -6.36 -18.79 5.59
N MET A 137 -5.32 -18.37 4.89
CA MET A 137 -3.93 -18.73 5.21
C MET A 137 -3.41 -18.06 6.50
N ALA A 138 -3.83 -16.83 6.79
CA ALA A 138 -3.49 -16.16 8.05
C ALA A 138 -4.24 -16.82 9.23
N GLN A 139 -5.53 -17.13 9.04
CA GLN A 139 -6.36 -17.78 10.05
C GLN A 139 -5.84 -19.17 10.42
N SER A 140 -5.34 -19.97 9.46
CA SER A 140 -4.73 -21.27 9.75
C SER A 140 -3.44 -21.18 10.56
N GLN A 141 -2.84 -19.99 10.64
CA GLN A 141 -1.68 -19.66 11.47
C GLN A 141 -2.08 -18.95 12.78
N GLY A 142 -3.38 -18.86 13.07
CA GLY A 142 -3.89 -18.17 14.27
C GLY A 142 -3.85 -16.65 14.19
N ILE A 143 -3.60 -16.06 13.01
CA ILE A 143 -3.50 -14.61 12.82
C ILE A 143 -4.83 -14.07 12.30
N HIS A 144 -5.33 -13.02 12.94
CA HIS A 144 -6.54 -12.34 12.53
C HIS A 144 -6.26 -11.28 11.46
N ILE A 145 -6.97 -11.36 10.33
CA ILE A 145 -7.01 -10.31 9.32
C ILE A 145 -8.42 -10.08 8.80
N GLU A 146 -8.69 -8.87 8.30
CA GLU A 146 -9.98 -8.45 7.77
C GLU A 146 -9.95 -8.28 6.25
N ASN A 147 -11.03 -8.72 5.58
CA ASN A 147 -11.22 -8.52 4.13
C ASN A 147 -11.97 -7.22 3.85
N ILE A 148 -11.33 -6.10 4.18
CA ILE A 148 -11.92 -4.76 4.09
C ILE A 148 -10.84 -3.76 3.64
N THR A 149 -11.24 -2.68 2.97
CA THR A 149 -10.29 -1.61 2.61
C THR A 149 -10.00 -0.73 3.82
N ILE A 150 -8.88 -0.01 3.79
CA ILE A 150 -8.55 0.94 4.87
C ILE A 150 -9.56 2.08 4.97
N GLU A 151 -10.12 2.53 3.84
CA GLU A 151 -11.12 3.61 3.80
C GLU A 151 -12.44 3.21 4.47
N GLU A 152 -12.82 1.93 4.38
CA GLU A 152 -13.98 1.42 5.10
C GLU A 152 -13.65 1.16 6.58
N PHE A 153 -12.50 0.55 6.86
CA PHE A 153 -12.04 0.24 8.22
C PHE A 153 -11.91 1.51 9.10
N ALA A 154 -11.35 2.59 8.53
CA ALA A 154 -11.17 3.85 9.23
C ALA A 154 -12.49 4.54 9.65
N LYS A 155 -13.65 4.11 9.13
CA LYS A 155 -14.95 4.68 9.53
C LYS A 155 -15.31 4.32 10.97
N THR A 156 -14.89 3.15 11.45
CA THR A 156 -15.22 2.64 12.79
C THR A 156 -14.02 2.50 13.72
N HIS A 157 -12.79 2.61 13.20
CA HIS A 157 -11.56 2.38 13.95
C HIS A 157 -10.61 3.60 13.98
N GLN A 158 -11.15 4.78 14.29
CA GLN A 158 -10.36 6.02 14.42
C GLN A 158 -9.57 6.04 15.73
N ASP A 159 -8.36 6.61 15.71
CA ASP A 159 -7.52 6.81 16.90
C ASP A 159 -7.23 5.52 17.70
N GLU A 160 -7.15 4.35 17.04
CA GLU A 160 -7.00 3.05 17.70
C GLU A 160 -5.58 2.51 17.71
N PHE A 161 -4.74 2.92 16.77
CA PHE A 161 -3.46 2.28 16.48
C PHE A 161 -2.28 3.16 16.84
N ASP A 162 -1.26 2.56 17.44
CA ASP A 162 0.02 3.23 17.69
C ASP A 162 0.85 3.31 16.40
N ILE A 163 0.71 2.31 15.53
CA ILE A 163 1.44 2.20 14.26
C ILE A 163 0.49 1.74 13.16
N SER A 164 0.60 2.39 12.00
CA SER A 164 -0.05 1.98 10.75
C SER A 164 1.02 1.88 9.67
N CYS A 165 1.06 0.75 8.97
CA CYS A 165 2.09 0.45 7.99
C CYS A 165 1.52 -0.31 6.79
N SER A 166 2.24 -0.25 5.67
CA SER A 166 1.92 -0.99 4.44
C SER A 166 3.21 -1.27 3.69
N PHE A 167 3.43 -2.50 3.24
CA PHE A 167 4.70 -2.90 2.60
C PHE A 167 4.49 -3.28 1.14
N GLN A 168 4.98 -2.45 0.21
CA GLN A 168 4.84 -2.65 -1.25
C GLN A 168 3.36 -2.72 -1.70
N VAL A 169 2.59 -1.72 -1.27
CA VAL A 169 1.15 -1.61 -1.52
C VAL A 169 0.80 -0.28 -2.18
N LEU A 170 1.37 0.82 -1.68
CA LEU A 170 1.02 2.19 -2.07
C LEU A 170 1.17 2.44 -3.58
N GLU A 171 2.14 1.80 -4.22
CA GLU A 171 2.39 1.87 -5.67
C GLU A 171 1.27 1.27 -6.53
N HIS A 172 0.41 0.43 -5.94
CA HIS A 172 -0.71 -0.24 -6.60
C HIS A 172 -2.06 0.41 -6.29
N VAL A 173 -2.09 1.38 -5.37
CA VAL A 173 -3.31 2.05 -4.94
C VAL A 173 -3.74 3.10 -5.97
N SER A 174 -4.99 3.02 -6.42
CA SER A 174 -5.55 3.95 -7.40
C SER A 174 -5.77 5.36 -6.87
N ASN A 175 -5.99 5.50 -5.55
CA ASN A 175 -6.15 6.77 -4.87
C ASN A 175 -5.25 6.85 -3.61
N PRO A 176 -3.95 7.15 -3.78
CA PRO A 176 -3.00 7.15 -2.67
C PRO A 176 -3.30 8.22 -1.62
N TYR A 177 -3.95 9.33 -2.01
CA TYR A 177 -4.37 10.36 -1.05
C TYR A 177 -5.37 9.81 -0.04
N GLU A 178 -6.46 9.20 -0.50
CA GLU A 178 -7.49 8.65 0.39
C GLU A 178 -6.97 7.49 1.23
N PHE A 179 -6.13 6.65 0.64
CA PHE A 179 -5.47 5.54 1.35
C PHE A 179 -4.60 6.02 2.51
N LEU A 180 -3.73 7.02 2.27
CA LEU A 180 -2.89 7.60 3.33
C LEU A 180 -3.73 8.35 4.36
N ARG A 181 -4.74 9.10 3.92
CA ARG A 181 -5.68 9.81 4.81
C ARG A 181 -6.39 8.85 5.76
N ALA A 182 -6.85 7.71 5.25
CA ALA A 182 -7.54 6.68 6.04
C ALA A 182 -6.58 5.98 7.02
N GLN A 183 -5.35 5.66 6.62
CA GLN A 183 -4.33 5.14 7.54
C GLN A 183 -4.04 6.12 8.69
N ILE A 184 -3.87 7.41 8.36
CA ILE A 184 -3.64 8.46 9.36
C ILE A 184 -4.82 8.58 10.33
N ALA A 185 -6.07 8.45 9.85
CA ALA A 185 -7.25 8.52 10.71
C ALA A 185 -7.32 7.37 11.73
N CYS A 186 -6.74 6.21 11.42
CA CYS A 186 -6.66 5.07 12.34
C CYS A 186 -5.57 5.26 13.41
N LEU A 187 -4.58 6.11 13.17
CA LEU A 187 -3.52 6.38 14.14
C LEU A 187 -4.08 7.18 15.32
N LYS A 188 -3.67 6.81 16.53
CA LYS A 188 -3.90 7.61 17.73
C LYS A 188 -3.37 9.02 17.46
N SER A 189 -4.24 10.00 17.53
CA SER A 189 -3.82 11.39 17.66
C SER A 189 -2.92 11.52 18.88
N ASP A 190 -1.73 12.08 18.69
CA ASP A 190 -0.87 12.46 19.80
C ASP A 190 -1.70 13.35 20.73
N LYS A 191 -2.15 12.80 21.87
CA LYS A 191 -2.73 13.60 22.95
C LYS A 191 -1.63 14.40 23.65
N THR A 192 -0.82 15.14 22.90
CA THR A 192 -0.16 16.33 23.42
C THR A 192 -1.17 17.47 23.44
N ILE A 193 -2.06 17.45 24.43
CA ILE A 193 -2.58 18.69 25.00
C ILE A 193 -1.38 19.32 25.73
N GLY A 194 -0.65 20.21 25.07
CA GLY A 194 0.58 20.76 25.63
C GLY A 194 1.32 21.77 24.74
N GLY A 195 0.67 22.89 24.40
CA GLY A 195 1.32 24.18 24.14
C GLY A 195 2.20 24.31 22.89
N GLY A 196 1.61 24.71 21.76
CA GLY A 196 2.44 25.03 20.59
C GLY A 196 1.70 25.47 19.34
N GLY A 197 0.65 26.28 19.47
CA GLY A 197 0.15 27.01 18.31
C GLY A 197 1.24 27.94 17.78
N LYS A 198 1.83 27.58 16.64
CA LYS A 198 2.30 28.56 15.66
C LYS A 198 1.89 28.10 14.28
N SER A 199 0.79 28.68 13.83
CA SER A 199 0.46 28.87 12.42
C SER A 199 1.69 29.47 11.71
N TYR A 200 2.07 28.86 10.59
CA TYR A 200 2.77 29.57 9.52
C TYR A 200 1.73 30.02 8.51
#